data_AF-A0A1C1A8M0-F1
#
_entry.id   AF-A0A1C1A8M0-F1
#
_cell.length_a   1.000
_cell.length_b   1.000
_cell.length_c   1.000
_cell.angle_alpha   90.00
_cell.angle_beta   90.00
_cell.angle_gamma   90.00
#
_symmetry.space_group_name_H-M   'P 1'
#
loop_
_entity.id
_entity.type
_entity.pdbx_description
1 polymer ?
#
loop_
_entity_poly.entity_id
_entity_poly.type
_entity_poly.pdbx_seq_one_letter_code
_entity_poly.pdbx_strand_id
1 'polypeptide(L)'
;MSDFLRLIGERLRMIRKVKGFTQDQLAEKTDKVGMSKSHISDIERGQRNISLTTLETLMNALEIDPSELFNFQKLDGVDGIHEKKLIIDIHKSMLMERGLDEVQYIVRTASDFLGTLDAKEASRRNKKE
;
A
#
# COMPACT_ATOMS: atom_id res chain seq x y z
N MET A 1 -9.82 12.79 -5.02
CA MET A 1 -8.41 12.47 -4.73
C MET A 1 -8.07 11.22 -5.52
N SER A 2 -6.91 11.14 -6.19
CA SER A 2 -6.61 9.99 -7.06
C SER A 2 -6.18 8.78 -6.23
N ASP A 3 -6.90 7.66 -6.36
CA ASP A 3 -6.56 6.42 -5.66
C ASP A 3 -5.16 5.91 -6.05
N PHE A 4 -4.74 6.17 -7.30
CA PHE A 4 -3.39 5.85 -7.78
C PHE A 4 -2.30 6.66 -7.08
N LEU A 5 -2.50 7.98 -6.88
CA LEU A 5 -1.52 8.81 -6.17
C LEU A 5 -1.35 8.36 -4.71
N ARG A 6 -2.46 7.95 -4.07
CA ARG A 6 -2.42 7.41 -2.71
C ARG A 6 -1.66 6.09 -2.64
N LEU A 7 -1.91 5.18 -3.58
CA LEU A 7 -1.19 3.90 -3.68
C LEU A 7 0.33 4.12 -3.82
N ILE A 8 0.75 5.02 -4.71
CA ILE A 8 2.17 5.34 -4.91
C ILE A 8 2.78 5.99 -3.66
N GLY A 9 2.07 6.96 -3.06
CA GLY A 9 2.52 7.63 -1.84
C GLY A 9 2.70 6.66 -0.67
N GLU A 10 1.73 5.77 -0.45
CA GLU A 10 1.80 4.76 0.61
C GLU A 10 2.96 3.77 0.38
N ARG A 11 3.21 3.39 -0.88
CA ARG A 11 4.32 2.51 -1.22
C ARG A 11 5.68 3.16 -1.01
N LEU A 12 5.86 4.43 -1.40
CA LEU A 12 7.06 5.21 -1.07
C LEU A 12 7.28 5.30 0.44
N ARG A 13 6.21 5.57 1.20
CA ARG A 13 6.25 5.64 2.67
C ARG A 13 6.68 4.32 3.29
N MET A 14 6.16 3.21 2.80
CA MET A 14 6.53 1.88 3.27
C MET A 14 8.01 1.60 3.01
N ILE A 15 8.48 1.79 1.77
CA ILE A 15 9.89 1.56 1.40
C ILE A 15 10.81 2.44 2.25
N ARG A 16 10.48 3.74 2.42
CA ARG A 16 11.25 4.65 3.28
C ARG A 16 11.39 4.11 4.71
N LYS A 17 10.29 3.63 5.30
CA LYS A 17 10.30 3.07 6.65
C LYS A 17 11.13 1.78 6.73
N VAL A 18 11.03 0.89 5.74
CA VAL A 18 11.83 -0.34 5.67
C VAL A 18 13.33 -0.04 5.56
N LYS A 19 13.68 1.00 4.80
CA LYS A 19 15.06 1.50 4.69
C LYS A 19 15.51 2.30 5.93
N GLY A 20 14.65 2.49 6.92
CA GLY A 20 14.97 3.14 8.20
C GLY A 20 15.09 4.67 8.14
N PHE A 21 14.62 5.32 7.06
CA PHE A 21 14.72 6.77 6.94
C PHE A 21 13.53 7.49 7.58
N THR A 22 13.79 8.63 8.22
CA THR A 22 12.76 9.63 8.51
C THR A 22 12.43 10.45 7.26
N GLN A 23 11.35 11.23 7.27
CA GLN A 23 11.03 12.14 6.17
C GLN A 23 12.09 13.25 6.03
N ASP A 24 12.67 13.70 7.14
CA ASP A 24 13.76 14.69 7.13
C ASP A 24 15.03 14.11 6.48
N GLN A 25 15.40 12.88 6.84
CA GLN A 25 16.54 12.19 6.24
C GLN A 25 16.34 11.90 4.75
N LEU A 26 15.11 11.58 4.33
CA LEU A 26 14.82 11.43 2.92
C LEU A 26 14.91 12.78 2.19
N ALA A 27 14.43 13.86 2.79
CA ALA A 27 14.58 15.22 2.25
C ALA A 27 16.06 15.57 2.02
N GLU A 28 16.92 15.36 3.01
CA GLU A 28 18.37 15.55 2.90
C GLU A 28 18.97 14.70 1.77
N LYS A 29 18.54 13.44 1.60
CA LYS A 29 19.02 12.60 0.48
C LYS A 29 18.58 13.12 -0.90
N THR A 30 17.60 14.01 -0.97
CA THR A 30 17.15 14.65 -2.22
C THR A 30 17.79 16.02 -2.47
N ASP A 31 18.86 16.40 -1.76
CA ASP A 31 19.46 17.74 -1.76
C ASP A 31 19.73 18.35 -3.15
N LYS A 32 19.99 17.54 -4.19
CA LYS A 32 20.15 18.05 -5.57
C LYS A 32 18.88 18.71 -6.12
N VAL A 33 17.72 18.30 -5.62
CA VAL A 33 16.39 18.83 -5.95
C VAL A 33 15.80 19.62 -4.77
N GLY A 34 16.29 19.40 -3.55
CA GLY A 34 15.96 20.17 -2.35
C GLY A 34 14.53 19.96 -1.87
N MET A 35 14.04 18.72 -1.82
CA MET A 35 12.66 18.48 -1.38
C MET A 35 12.52 18.72 0.12
N SER A 36 11.49 19.46 0.53
CA SER A 36 11.20 19.65 1.96
C SER A 36 10.51 18.44 2.57
N LYS A 37 10.67 18.24 3.88
CA LYS A 37 9.92 17.25 4.67
C LYS A 37 8.40 17.35 4.42
N SER A 38 7.87 18.56 4.36
CA SER A 38 6.44 18.82 4.10
C SER A 38 6.03 18.31 2.72
N HIS A 39 6.86 18.56 1.70
CA HIS A 39 6.61 18.07 0.35
C HIS A 39 6.60 16.54 0.30
N ILE A 40 7.57 15.88 0.94
CA ILE A 40 7.59 14.41 1.07
C ILE A 40 6.34 13.90 1.78
N SER A 41 5.92 14.55 2.87
CA SER A 41 4.71 14.18 3.61
C SER A 41 3.43 14.29 2.75
N ASP A 42 3.32 15.33 1.93
CA ASP A 42 2.19 15.47 1.00
C ASP A 42 2.20 14.38 -0.08
N ILE A 43 3.39 14.02 -0.59
CA ILE A 43 3.57 12.94 -1.57
C ILE A 43 3.19 11.59 -0.97
N GLU A 44 3.69 11.26 0.22
CA GLU A 44 3.40 10.01 0.92
C GLU A 44 1.92 9.84 1.26
N ARG A 45 1.17 10.94 1.35
CA ARG A 45 -0.28 10.94 1.56
C ARG A 45 -1.09 11.00 0.25
N GLY A 46 -0.43 11.03 -0.90
CA GLY A 46 -1.09 11.14 -2.21
C GLY A 46 -1.79 12.47 -2.45
N GLN A 47 -1.41 13.53 -1.72
CA GLN A 47 -2.03 14.86 -1.80
C GLN A 47 -1.46 15.73 -2.93
N ARG A 48 -0.31 15.33 -3.49
CA ARG A 48 0.36 16.02 -4.60
C ARG A 48 0.44 15.11 -5.82
N ASN A 49 0.12 15.67 -6.99
CA ASN A 49 0.49 15.06 -8.26
C ASN A 49 1.94 15.47 -8.56
N ILE A 50 2.87 14.51 -8.54
CA ILE A 50 4.30 14.75 -8.77
C ILE A 50 4.69 14.40 -10.20
N SER A 51 5.73 15.06 -10.70
CA SER A 51 6.34 14.68 -11.98
C SER A 51 7.05 13.33 -11.86
N LEU A 52 7.22 12.63 -12.99
CA LEU A 52 8.05 11.42 -13.04
C LEU A 52 9.50 11.68 -12.63
N THR A 53 10.04 12.87 -12.92
CA THR A 53 11.39 13.28 -12.48
C THR A 53 11.49 13.42 -10.96
N THR A 54 10.43 13.88 -10.29
CA THR A 54 10.36 13.91 -8.83
C THR A 54 10.29 12.49 -8.27
N LEU A 55 9.50 11.62 -8.91
CA LEU A 55 9.40 10.22 -8.52
C LEU A 55 10.74 9.49 -8.66
N GLU A 56 11.44 9.70 -9.78
CA GLU A 56 12.79 9.19 -10.04
C GLU A 56 13.79 9.69 -8.98
N THR A 57 13.71 10.97 -8.60
CA THR A 57 14.55 11.54 -7.53
C THR A 57 14.34 10.80 -6.20
N LEU A 58 13.09 10.55 -5.82
CA LEU A 58 12.76 9.82 -4.60
C LEU A 58 13.21 8.36 -4.66
N MET A 59 13.02 7.70 -5.81
CA MET A 59 13.48 6.32 -6.02
C MET A 59 15.01 6.22 -5.91
N ASN A 60 15.74 7.15 -6.52
CA ASN A 60 17.19 7.22 -6.42
C ASN A 60 17.65 7.46 -4.98
N ALA A 61 16.98 8.35 -4.24
CA ALA A 61 17.28 8.61 -2.84
C ALA A 61 17.01 7.39 -1.92
N LEU A 62 15.99 6.60 -2.26
CA LEU A 62 15.63 5.35 -1.58
C LEU A 62 16.42 4.13 -2.07
N GLU A 63 17.21 4.28 -3.14
CA GLU A 63 17.99 3.23 -3.78
C GLU A 63 17.09 2.05 -4.18
N ILE A 64 16.07 2.34 -4.99
CA ILE A 64 15.11 1.37 -5.53
C ILE A 64 14.90 1.57 -7.03
N ASP A 65 14.55 0.49 -7.73
CA ASP A 65 14.16 0.52 -9.13
C ASP A 65 12.62 0.68 -9.29
N PRO A 66 12.13 1.10 -10.48
CA PRO A 66 10.69 1.20 -10.73
C PRO A 66 9.93 -0.10 -10.41
N SER A 67 10.50 -1.27 -10.73
CA SER A 67 9.87 -2.56 -10.47
C SER A 67 9.58 -2.78 -8.97
N GLU A 68 10.44 -2.30 -8.07
CA GLU A 68 10.24 -2.40 -6.64
C GLU A 68 9.15 -1.43 -6.15
N LEU A 69 9.14 -0.20 -6.69
CA LEU A 69 8.11 0.78 -6.40
C LEU A 69 6.73 0.30 -6.87
N PHE A 70 6.61 -0.26 -8.07
CA PHE A 70 5.33 -0.69 -8.65
C PHE A 70 4.93 -2.13 -8.27
N ASN A 71 5.70 -2.80 -7.41
CA ASN A 71 5.35 -4.12 -6.90
C ASN A 71 4.35 -4.03 -5.74
N PHE A 72 3.06 -3.98 -6.06
CA PHE A 72 1.97 -3.89 -5.09
C PHE A 72 1.52 -5.24 -4.51
N GLN A 73 2.15 -6.36 -4.89
CA GLN A 73 1.76 -7.69 -4.41
C GLN A 73 2.28 -8.01 -3.00
N LYS A 74 3.21 -7.21 -2.47
CA LYS A 74 3.82 -7.38 -1.13
C LYS A 74 3.45 -6.22 -0.20
N LEU A 75 2.18 -6.08 0.13
CA LEU A 75 1.72 -5.20 1.20
C LEU A 75 1.65 -5.98 2.53
N ASP A 76 2.79 -6.45 3.02
CA ASP A 76 2.85 -7.08 4.35
C ASP A 76 3.02 -6.01 5.44
N GLY A 77 2.13 -6.00 6.43
CA GLY A 77 2.34 -5.33 7.73
C GLY A 77 2.04 -3.83 7.82
N VAL A 78 0.81 -3.39 7.57
CA VAL A 78 0.39 -2.01 7.89
C VAL A 78 -0.93 -2.05 8.68
N ASP A 79 -1.09 -1.14 9.66
CA ASP A 79 -2.23 -1.03 10.57
C ASP A 79 -3.08 0.25 10.30
N GLY A 80 -4.31 0.08 9.77
CA GLY A 80 -5.28 1.17 9.58
C GLY A 80 -6.49 0.84 8.66
N ILE A 81 -7.64 1.49 8.91
CA ILE A 81 -8.89 1.33 8.12
C ILE A 81 -8.71 1.71 6.63
N HIS A 82 -7.79 2.63 6.32
CA HIS A 82 -7.49 3.06 4.95
C HIS A 82 -6.71 2.03 4.11
N GLU A 83 -6.12 1.02 4.76
CA GLU A 83 -5.36 -0.06 4.12
C GLU A 83 -6.27 -1.20 3.68
N LYS A 84 -7.35 -1.48 4.42
CA LYS A 84 -8.36 -2.48 4.00
C LYS A 84 -8.92 -2.13 2.63
N LYS A 85 -9.25 -0.84 2.42
CA LYS A 85 -9.73 -0.36 1.11
C LYS A 85 -8.68 -0.57 0.03
N LEU A 86 -7.41 -0.26 0.31
CA LEU A 86 -6.33 -0.44 -0.67
C LEU A 86 -6.12 -1.91 -1.05
N ILE A 87 -6.11 -2.79 -0.05
CA ILE A 87 -5.97 -4.25 -0.25
C ILE A 87 -7.15 -4.78 -1.07
N ILE A 88 -8.37 -4.31 -0.78
CA ILE A 88 -9.57 -4.67 -1.55
C ILE A 88 -9.47 -4.13 -2.99
N ASP A 89 -9.03 -2.90 -3.19
CA ASP A 89 -8.91 -2.29 -4.52
C ASP A 89 -7.84 -3.01 -5.36
N ILE A 90 -6.71 -3.40 -4.77
CA ILE A 90 -5.69 -4.22 -5.43
C ILE A 90 -6.25 -5.60 -5.79
N HIS A 91 -6.90 -6.27 -4.83
CA HIS A 91 -7.51 -7.58 -5.07
C HIS A 91 -8.55 -7.50 -6.20
N LYS A 92 -9.38 -6.45 -6.21
CA LYS A 92 -10.35 -6.19 -7.27
C LYS A 92 -9.66 -6.07 -8.63
N SER A 93 -8.59 -5.27 -8.76
CA SER A 93 -7.85 -5.16 -10.01
C SER A 93 -7.30 -6.52 -10.48
N MET A 94 -6.75 -7.33 -9.57
CA MET A 94 -6.29 -8.69 -9.89
C MET A 94 -7.43 -9.60 -10.38
N LEU A 95 -8.62 -9.50 -9.80
CA LEU A 95 -9.79 -10.30 -10.20
C LEU A 95 -10.39 -9.85 -11.53
N MET A 96 -10.32 -8.56 -11.87
CA MET A 96 -10.83 -8.04 -13.14
C MET A 96 -10.08 -8.59 -14.37
N GLU A 97 -8.86 -9.09 -14.18
CA GLU A 97 -8.05 -9.73 -15.21
C GLU A 97 -8.23 -11.25 -15.31
N ARG A 98 -9.26 -11.83 -14.68
CA ARG A 98 -9.49 -13.29 -14.59
C ARG A 98 -10.78 -13.73 -15.27
N GLY A 99 -10.89 -15.04 -15.52
CA GLY A 99 -12.11 -15.67 -16.01
C GLY A 99 -13.25 -15.61 -15.00
N LEU A 100 -14.50 -15.58 -15.48
CA LEU A 100 -15.67 -15.49 -14.62
C LEU A 100 -15.78 -16.68 -13.66
N ASP A 101 -15.44 -17.87 -14.12
CA ASP A 101 -15.40 -19.11 -13.34
C ASP A 101 -14.35 -19.06 -12.22
N GLU A 102 -13.16 -18.53 -12.51
CA GLU A 102 -12.10 -18.31 -11.52
C GLU A 102 -12.56 -17.32 -10.44
N VAL A 103 -13.16 -16.20 -10.85
CA VAL A 103 -13.69 -15.18 -9.92
C VAL A 103 -14.79 -15.77 -9.04
N GLN A 104 -15.73 -16.52 -9.62
CA GLN A 104 -16.79 -17.19 -8.88
C GLN A 104 -16.24 -18.20 -7.86
N TYR A 105 -15.23 -18.98 -8.25
CA TYR A 105 -14.58 -19.92 -7.36
C TYR A 105 -13.90 -19.22 -6.18
N ILE A 106 -13.21 -18.10 -6.43
CA ILE A 106 -12.56 -17.29 -5.40
C ILE A 106 -13.60 -16.72 -4.43
N VAL A 107 -14.71 -16.17 -4.94
CA VAL A 107 -15.79 -15.63 -4.09
C VAL A 107 -16.40 -16.70 -3.19
N ARG A 108 -16.66 -17.90 -3.72
CA ARG A 108 -17.17 -19.01 -2.92
C ARG A 108 -16.20 -19.40 -1.82
N THR A 109 -14.93 -19.61 -2.19
CA THR A 109 -13.87 -19.99 -1.24
C THR A 109 -13.66 -18.93 -0.16
N ALA A 110 -13.68 -17.65 -0.54
CA ALA A 110 -13.58 -16.54 0.41
C ALA A 110 -14.77 -16.53 1.39
N SER A 111 -15.99 -16.79 0.89
CA SER A 111 -17.19 -16.84 1.73
C SER A 111 -17.13 -17.99 2.74
N ASP A 112 -16.69 -19.17 2.31
CA ASP A 112 -16.49 -20.34 3.18
C ASP A 112 -15.43 -20.05 4.27
N PHE A 113 -14.35 -19.37 3.90
CA PHE A 113 -13.29 -18.99 4.84
C PHE A 113 -13.77 -17.95 5.86
N LEU A 114 -14.50 -16.92 5.42
CA LEU A 114 -15.07 -15.91 6.30
C LEU A 114 -16.02 -16.53 7.33
N GLY A 115 -16.91 -17.43 6.90
CA GLY A 115 -17.79 -18.16 7.83
C GLY A 115 -17.02 -18.96 8.90
N THR A 116 -15.86 -19.50 8.54
CA THR A 116 -14.98 -20.21 9.49
C THR A 116 -14.34 -19.26 10.51
N LEU A 117 -13.98 -18.04 10.10
CA LEU A 117 -13.44 -17.01 11.00
C LEU A 117 -14.52 -16.52 11.97
N ASP A 118 -15.72 -16.24 11.47
CA ASP A 118 -16.85 -15.77 12.29
C ASP A 118 -17.18 -16.79 13.40
N ALA A 119 -17.20 -18.07 13.08
CA ALA A 119 -17.42 -19.15 14.05
C ALA A 119 -16.31 -19.23 15.12
N LYS A 120 -15.04 -19.01 14.74
CA LYS A 120 -13.91 -18.95 15.68
C LYS A 120 -13.98 -17.74 16.60
N GLU A 121 -14.44 -16.59 16.12
CA GLU A 121 -14.63 -15.41 16.96
C GLU A 121 -15.78 -15.58 17.95
N ALA A 122 -16.92 -16.11 17.50
CA ALA A 122 -18.07 -16.39 18.37
C ALA A 122 -17.70 -17.35 19.51
N SER A 123 -17.00 -18.45 19.21
CA SER A 123 -16.54 -19.41 20.21
C SER A 123 -15.50 -18.85 21.20
N ARG A 124 -14.70 -17.85 20.78
CA ARG A 124 -13.77 -17.14 21.68
C ARG A 124 -14.47 -16.17 22.62
N ARG A 125 -15.58 -15.53 22.19
CA ARG A 125 -16.39 -14.64 23.03
C ARG A 125 -17.12 -15.43 24.12
N ASN A 126 -17.75 -16.55 23.75
CA ASN A 126 -18.49 -17.40 24.69
C ASN A 126 -17.62 -18.12 25.75
N LYS A 127 -16.29 -18.19 25.54
CA LYS A 127 -15.34 -18.77 26.53
C LYS A 127 -14.78 -17.74 27.51
N LYS A 128 -15.05 -16.45 27.30
CA LYS A 128 -14.56 -15.34 28.14
C LYS A 128 -15.64 -14.79 29.10
N GLU A 129 -16.87 -15.27 28.97
CA GLU A 129 -18.00 -15.07 29.89
C GLU A 129 -18.13 -16.27 30.83
#